data_AF-A0A7C0W3T5-F1
#
_entry.id   AF-A0A7C0W3T5-F1
#
_cell.length_a   1.000
_cell.length_b   1.000
_cell.length_c   1.000
_cell.angle_alpha   90.00
_cell.angle_beta   90.00
_cell.angle_gamma   90.00
#
_symmetry.space_group_name_H-M   'P 1'
#
loop_
_entity.id
_entity.type
_entity.pdbx_description
1 polymer ?
#
loop_
_entity_poly.entity_id
_entity_poly.type
_entity_poly.pdbx_seq_one_letter_code
_entity_poly.pdbx_strand_id
1 'polypeptide(L)'
;MRSAGLRVTRARLGVLETLAVLEGHPTTEDVAKGLGARGITVSRASVFNVLADLTAAGLVMVADAGPGSTRYEIATEWHHHLVCRNCGSIIDVPCAKGTKPCMTPDEAVGVVDEAQVIYRGMCNSCLALGLDPPLSGEGRAR
;
A
#
# COMPACT_ATOMS: atom_id res chain seq x y z
N MET A 1 13.54 -9.43 7.65
CA MET A 1 14.12 -10.20 6.51
C MET A 1 14.70 -11.55 6.92
N ARG A 2 15.84 -11.62 7.64
CA ARG A 2 16.42 -12.93 8.03
C ARG A 2 15.45 -13.79 8.85
N SER A 3 14.79 -13.19 9.84
CA SER A 3 13.73 -13.83 10.64
C SER A 3 12.50 -14.22 9.82
N ALA A 4 12.30 -13.60 8.66
CA ALA A 4 11.20 -13.86 7.74
C ALA A 4 11.64 -14.79 6.57
N GLY A 5 12.75 -15.50 6.71
CA GLY A 5 13.25 -16.45 5.70
C GLY A 5 13.82 -15.85 4.41
N LEU A 6 13.87 -14.51 4.30
CA LEU A 6 14.37 -13.84 3.09
C LEU A 6 15.88 -13.62 3.15
N ARG A 7 16.56 -13.98 2.05
CA ARG A 7 17.94 -13.54 1.79
C ARG A 7 18.02 -12.02 1.78
N VAL A 8 18.98 -11.47 2.52
CA VAL A 8 19.26 -10.03 2.51
C VAL A 8 20.03 -9.69 1.24
N THR A 9 19.46 -8.85 0.39
CA THR A 9 20.09 -8.37 -0.85
C THR A 9 20.11 -6.85 -0.85
N ARG A 10 21.02 -6.25 -1.63
CA ARG A 10 21.08 -4.79 -1.79
C ARG A 10 19.76 -4.21 -2.31
N ALA A 11 19.09 -4.93 -3.22
CA ALA A 11 17.78 -4.50 -3.75
C ALA A 11 16.68 -4.53 -2.68
N ARG A 12 16.56 -5.61 -1.88
CA ARG A 12 15.56 -5.71 -0.82
C ARG A 12 15.77 -4.68 0.29
N LEU A 13 17.03 -4.47 0.71
CA LEU A 13 17.38 -3.41 1.65
C LEU A 13 17.03 -2.04 1.07
N GLY A 14 17.43 -1.78 -0.17
CA GLY A 14 17.14 -0.51 -0.83
C GLY A 14 15.65 -0.21 -0.92
N VAL A 15 14.81 -1.22 -1.18
CA VAL A 15 13.34 -1.04 -1.22
C VAL A 15 12.81 -0.67 0.16
N LEU A 16 13.17 -1.42 1.21
CA LEU A 16 12.74 -1.10 2.58
C LEU A 16 13.20 0.30 3.01
N GLU A 17 14.44 0.66 2.74
CA GLU A 17 14.97 2.01 3.04
C GLU A 17 14.30 3.11 2.21
N THR A 18 13.87 2.79 0.99
CA THR A 18 13.16 3.74 0.13
C THR A 18 11.75 3.98 0.65
N LEU A 19 11.02 2.91 1.01
CA LEU A 19 9.70 3.01 1.64
C LEU A 19 9.77 3.78 2.96
N ALA A 20 10.82 3.58 3.76
CA ALA A 20 11.02 4.29 5.03
C ALA A 20 11.19 5.81 4.86
N VAL A 21 11.67 6.26 3.69
CA VAL A 21 11.96 7.69 3.43
C VAL A 21 10.85 8.38 2.64
N LEU A 22 10.18 7.67 1.73
CA LEU A 22 9.16 8.29 0.88
C LEU A 22 7.91 8.70 1.66
N GLU A 23 7.66 8.09 2.83
CA GLU A 23 6.46 8.26 3.66
C GLU A 23 5.13 8.03 2.88
N GLY A 24 4.05 7.71 3.59
CA GLY A 24 2.77 7.36 2.96
C GLY A 24 2.82 6.09 2.10
N HIS A 25 2.18 6.13 0.92
CA HIS A 25 1.92 4.93 0.09
C HIS A 25 2.44 5.11 -1.36
N PRO A 26 3.76 5.00 -1.59
CA PRO A 26 4.37 5.09 -2.93
C PRO A 26 3.91 4.00 -3.91
N THR A 27 3.95 4.30 -5.21
CA THR A 27 3.84 3.27 -6.27
C THR A 27 5.12 2.47 -6.43
N THR A 28 5.05 1.40 -7.22
CA THR A 28 6.25 0.72 -7.73
C THR A 28 7.20 1.67 -8.47
N GLU A 29 6.67 2.61 -9.26
CA GLU A 29 7.47 3.60 -9.99
C GLU A 29 8.18 4.58 -9.04
N ASP A 30 7.51 5.03 -7.97
CA ASP A 30 8.10 5.89 -6.95
C ASP A 30 9.25 5.17 -6.25
N VAL A 31 9.06 3.88 -5.89
CA VAL A 31 10.09 3.03 -5.31
C VAL A 31 11.27 2.85 -6.28
N ALA A 32 11.00 2.58 -7.56
CA ALA A 32 12.04 2.43 -8.57
C ALA A 32 12.88 3.72 -8.72
N LYS A 33 12.23 4.88 -8.70
CA LYS A 33 12.89 6.19 -8.73
C LYS A 33 13.75 6.40 -7.48
N GLY A 34 13.24 6.05 -6.30
CA GLY A 34 13.98 6.14 -5.03
C GLY A 34 15.22 5.23 -4.99
N LEU A 35 15.12 4.01 -5.53
CA LEU A 35 16.28 3.14 -5.72
C LEU A 35 17.33 3.74 -6.66
N GLY A 36 16.89 4.33 -7.77
CA GLY A 36 17.77 5.03 -8.71
C GLY A 36 18.53 6.18 -8.05
N ALA A 37 17.86 6.99 -7.23
CA ALA A 37 18.49 8.07 -6.45
C ALA A 37 19.55 7.55 -5.44
N ARG A 38 19.43 6.29 -5.01
CA ARG A 38 20.41 5.59 -4.14
C ARG A 38 21.51 4.87 -4.93
N GLY A 39 21.57 5.03 -6.25
CA GLY A 39 22.54 4.34 -7.11
C GLY A 39 22.32 2.83 -7.18
N ILE A 40 21.08 2.36 -6.99
CA ILE A 40 20.70 0.95 -7.11
C ILE A 40 19.97 0.76 -8.44
N THR A 41 20.68 0.25 -9.43
CA THR A 41 20.12 -0.03 -10.76
C THR A 41 19.49 -1.41 -10.81
N VAL A 42 18.17 -1.47 -10.99
CA VAL A 42 17.39 -2.69 -11.16
C VAL A 42 16.31 -2.50 -12.21
N SER A 43 15.84 -3.57 -12.85
CA SER A 43 14.72 -3.49 -13.77
C SER A 43 13.40 -3.27 -13.01
N ARG A 44 12.38 -2.74 -13.68
CA ARG A 44 11.03 -2.61 -13.11
C ARG A 44 10.47 -3.96 -12.64
N ALA A 45 10.69 -5.03 -13.40
CA ALA A 45 10.31 -6.39 -13.01
C ALA A 45 11.00 -6.83 -11.71
N SER A 46 12.27 -6.50 -11.52
CA SER A 46 12.98 -6.80 -10.27
C SER A 46 12.41 -6.02 -9.08
N VAL A 47 11.98 -4.77 -9.26
CA VAL A 47 11.31 -4.00 -8.19
C VAL A 47 9.98 -4.66 -7.81
N PHE A 48 9.16 -5.05 -8.80
CA PHE A 48 7.92 -5.78 -8.56
C PHE A 48 8.16 -7.09 -7.79
N ASN A 49 9.13 -7.91 -8.21
CA ASN A 49 9.45 -9.17 -7.52
C ASN A 49 9.92 -8.93 -6.08
N VAL A 50 10.73 -7.90 -5.85
CA VAL A 50 11.19 -7.55 -4.51
C VAL A 50 10.01 -7.11 -3.62
N LEU A 51 9.11 -6.26 -4.13
CA LEU A 51 7.93 -5.84 -3.38
C LEU A 51 7.03 -7.05 -3.07
N ALA A 52 6.77 -7.93 -4.04
CA ALA A 52 5.99 -9.15 -3.84
C ALA A 52 6.61 -10.07 -2.79
N ASP A 53 7.92 -10.31 -2.84
CA ASP A 53 8.64 -11.11 -1.83
C ASP A 53 8.52 -10.51 -0.43
N LEU A 54 8.67 -9.19 -0.31
CA LEU A 54 8.59 -8.48 0.97
C LEU A 54 7.16 -8.47 1.52
N THR A 55 6.15 -8.35 0.65
CA THR A 55 4.73 -8.47 1.02
C THR A 55 4.40 -9.87 1.50
N ALA A 56 4.81 -10.91 0.77
CA ALA A 56 4.60 -12.30 1.17
C ALA A 56 5.29 -12.64 2.51
N ALA A 57 6.42 -11.98 2.79
CA ALA A 57 7.13 -12.10 4.06
C ALA A 57 6.57 -11.22 5.19
N GLY A 58 5.49 -10.47 4.95
CA GLY A 58 4.85 -9.58 5.93
C GLY A 58 5.70 -8.37 6.34
N LEU A 59 6.69 -7.98 5.53
CA LEU A 59 7.58 -6.84 5.79
C LEU A 59 7.08 -5.55 5.11
N VAL A 60 6.22 -5.69 4.12
CA VAL A 60 5.58 -4.60 3.37
C VAL A 60 4.09 -4.89 3.33
N MET A 61 3.27 -3.87 3.53
CA MET A 61 1.82 -3.96 3.31
C MET A 61 1.46 -3.32 1.98
N VAL A 62 0.33 -3.78 1.43
CA VAL A 62 -0.22 -3.28 0.19
C VAL A 62 -1.51 -2.54 0.51
N ALA A 63 -1.60 -1.29 0.03
CA ALA A 63 -2.81 -0.51 0.04
C ALA A 63 -3.44 -0.52 -1.36
N ASP A 64 -4.67 -1.02 -1.48
CA ASP A 64 -5.43 -0.99 -2.72
C ASP A 64 -6.09 0.40 -2.90
N ALA A 65 -5.53 1.20 -3.81
CA ALA A 65 -6.07 2.50 -4.20
C ALA A 65 -7.09 2.44 -5.35
N GLY A 66 -7.48 1.26 -5.82
CA GLY A 66 -8.40 1.03 -6.92
C GLY A 66 -7.75 0.32 -8.11
N PRO A 67 -8.49 0.12 -9.21
CA PRO A 67 -8.04 -0.66 -10.36
C PRO A 67 -6.66 -0.19 -10.88
N GLY A 68 -5.69 -1.11 -10.90
CA GLY A 68 -4.33 -0.85 -11.37
C GLY A 68 -3.49 0.10 -10.49
N SER A 69 -3.98 0.48 -9.31
CA SER A 69 -3.30 1.40 -8.40
C SER A 69 -2.96 0.73 -7.07
N THR A 70 -1.93 -0.12 -7.11
CA THR A 70 -1.33 -0.74 -5.92
C THR A 70 -0.30 0.21 -5.31
N ARG A 71 -0.41 0.45 -4.01
CA ARG A 71 0.59 1.21 -3.25
C ARG A 71 1.20 0.36 -2.14
N TYR A 72 2.37 0.75 -1.68
CA TYR A 72 3.17 -0.02 -0.74
C TYR A 72 3.58 0.81 0.46
N GLU A 73 3.69 0.16 1.61
CA GLU A 73 4.18 0.76 2.85
C GLU A 73 4.97 -0.27 3.67
N ILE A 74 5.77 0.19 4.63
CA ILE A 74 6.40 -0.73 5.58
C ILE A 74 5.32 -1.31 6.49
N ALA A 75 5.38 -2.61 6.74
CA ALA A 75 4.45 -3.25 7.65
C ALA A 75 4.60 -2.70 9.08
N THR A 76 3.49 -2.20 9.64
CA THR A 76 3.32 -1.69 11.00
C THR A 76 2.16 -2.41 11.69
N GLU A 77 1.60 -1.86 12.77
CA GLU A 77 0.31 -2.34 13.27
C GLU A 77 -0.77 -2.29 12.20
N TRP A 78 -1.71 -3.23 12.29
CA TRP A 78 -2.80 -3.31 11.34
C TRP A 78 -3.71 -2.07 11.39
N HIS A 79 -3.97 -1.51 10.22
CA HIS A 79 -4.86 -0.38 10.03
C HIS A 79 -5.67 -0.56 8.73
N HIS A 80 -6.61 0.35 8.51
CA HIS A 80 -7.42 0.43 7.30
C HIS A 80 -6.95 1.61 6.45
N HIS A 81 -7.40 1.67 5.20
CA HIS A 81 -7.04 2.77 4.32
C HIS A 81 -8.28 3.59 3.92
N LEU A 82 -8.15 4.91 3.94
CA LEU A 82 -9.04 5.82 3.23
C LEU A 82 -8.37 6.26 1.93
N VAL A 83 -9.03 5.99 0.80
CA VAL A 83 -8.63 6.47 -0.53
C VAL A 83 -9.48 7.68 -0.90
N CYS A 84 -8.84 8.84 -1.05
CA CYS A 84 -9.51 10.07 -1.46
C CYS A 84 -9.89 10.01 -2.95
N ARG A 85 -11.17 10.21 -3.27
CA ARG A 85 -11.69 10.20 -4.65
C ARG A 85 -11.24 11.41 -5.47
N ASN A 86 -10.88 12.52 -4.81
CA ASN A 86 -10.44 13.72 -5.49
C ASN A 86 -8.94 13.69 -5.82
N CYS A 87 -8.08 13.59 -4.80
CA CYS A 87 -6.64 13.66 -5.00
C CYS A 87 -5.94 12.30 -5.07
N GLY A 88 -6.63 11.20 -4.78
CA GLY A 88 -6.04 9.86 -4.76
C GLY A 88 -5.13 9.57 -3.56
N SER A 89 -5.04 10.47 -2.57
CA SER A 89 -4.24 10.22 -1.36
C SER A 89 -4.78 9.02 -0.59
N ILE A 90 -3.88 8.20 -0.07
CA ILE A 90 -4.18 7.15 0.89
C ILE A 90 -3.87 7.67 2.29
N ILE A 91 -4.77 7.41 3.23
CA ILE A 91 -4.65 7.82 4.62
C ILE A 91 -4.87 6.60 5.50
N ASP A 92 -3.99 6.40 6.48
CA ASP A 92 -4.12 5.32 7.45
C ASP A 92 -5.25 5.65 8.42
N VAL A 93 -6.13 4.67 8.61
CA VAL A 93 -7.27 4.73 9.51
C VAL A 93 -7.07 3.66 10.58
N PRO A 94 -6.83 4.05 11.85
CA PRO A 94 -6.60 3.08 12.92
C PRO A 94 -7.73 2.05 13.02
N CYS A 95 -7.36 0.78 13.21
CA CYS A 95 -8.35 -0.28 13.39
C CYS A 95 -8.95 -0.20 14.80
N ALA A 96 -10.25 0.08 14.91
CA ALA A 96 -10.95 0.16 16.19
C ALA A 96 -10.93 -1.14 17.01
N LYS A 97 -10.68 -2.29 16.36
CA LYS A 97 -10.55 -3.60 17.03
C LYS A 97 -9.11 -3.93 17.44
N GLY A 98 -8.11 -3.19 16.96
CA GLY A 98 -6.69 -3.44 17.22
C GLY A 98 -6.10 -4.69 16.54
N THR A 99 -6.93 -5.55 15.94
CA THR A 99 -6.53 -6.73 15.17
C THR A 99 -7.28 -6.75 13.84
N LYS A 100 -6.72 -7.42 12.81
CA LYS A 100 -7.35 -7.62 11.49
C LYS A 100 -8.83 -8.04 11.62
N PRO A 101 -9.79 -7.13 11.42
CA PRO A 101 -11.19 -7.48 11.48
C PRO A 101 -11.54 -8.19 10.17
N CYS A 102 -12.49 -9.13 10.22
CA CYS A 102 -13.00 -9.88 9.06
C CYS A 102 -12.08 -10.98 8.50
N MET A 103 -11.08 -11.45 9.24
CA MET A 103 -10.36 -12.69 8.89
C MET A 103 -11.24 -13.94 8.98
N THR A 104 -12.39 -13.86 9.65
CA THR A 104 -13.36 -14.93 9.79
C THR A 104 -14.70 -14.44 9.23
N PRO A 105 -15.05 -14.85 8.00
CA PRO A 105 -16.36 -14.55 7.42
C PRO A 105 -17.47 -15.30 8.14
N ASP A 106 -18.69 -14.76 8.13
CA ASP A 106 -19.86 -15.37 8.79
C ASP A 106 -20.27 -16.71 8.15
N GLU A 107 -19.97 -16.89 6.87
CA GLU A 107 -20.18 -18.13 6.12
C GLU A 107 -18.85 -18.76 5.70
N ALA A 108 -18.81 -20.09 5.56
CA ALA A 108 -17.62 -20.79 5.12
C ALA A 108 -17.33 -20.51 3.64
N VAL A 109 -16.32 -19.67 3.37
CA VAL A 109 -15.90 -19.28 2.01
C VAL A 109 -14.55 -19.89 1.59
N GLY A 110 -13.84 -20.56 2.50
CA GLY A 110 -12.51 -21.14 2.27
C GLY A 110 -11.49 -20.71 3.31
N VAL A 111 -10.21 -20.77 2.95
CA VAL A 111 -9.10 -20.26 3.78
C VAL A 111 -8.86 -18.80 3.42
N VAL A 112 -8.87 -17.92 4.43
CA VAL A 112 -8.67 -16.48 4.26
C VAL A 112 -7.28 -16.11 4.73
N ASP A 113 -6.41 -15.73 3.79
CA ASP A 113 -5.06 -15.25 4.09
C ASP A 113 -5.02 -13.72 4.34
N GLU A 114 -6.00 -12.99 3.80
CA GLU A 114 -6.11 -11.54 3.92
C GLU A 114 -7.56 -11.04 3.84
N ALA A 115 -7.87 -10.02 4.65
CA ALA A 115 -9.07 -9.20 4.52
C ALA A 115 -8.68 -7.73 4.75
N GLN A 116 -9.13 -6.83 3.90
CA GLN A 116 -8.88 -5.39 4.01
C GLN A 116 -10.20 -4.60 4.02
N VAL A 117 -10.24 -3.51 4.80
CA VAL A 117 -11.32 -2.52 4.73
C VAL A 117 -10.75 -1.26 4.09
N ILE A 118 -11.37 -0.83 2.99
CA ILE A 118 -10.98 0.36 2.25
C ILE A 118 -12.15 1.33 2.24
N TYR A 119 -11.98 2.46 2.91
CA TYR A 119 -12.91 3.58 2.82
C TYR A 119 -12.62 4.36 1.54
N ARG A 120 -13.65 4.69 0.75
CA ARG A 120 -13.50 5.50 -0.47
C ARG A 120 -14.34 6.76 -0.32
N GLY A 121 -13.71 7.91 -0.16
CA GLY A 121 -14.38 9.17 0.19
C GLY A 121 -13.53 10.41 -0.08
N MET A 122 -13.64 11.44 0.74
CA MET A 122 -12.87 12.69 0.63
C MET A 122 -11.91 12.81 1.81
N CYS A 123 -10.67 13.23 1.58
CA CYS A 123 -9.75 13.55 2.66
C CYS A 123 -10.02 14.94 3.25
N ASN A 124 -9.63 15.13 4.51
CA ASN A 124 -9.78 16.40 5.21
C ASN A 124 -9.10 17.57 4.46
N SER A 125 -7.96 17.33 3.81
CA SER A 125 -7.28 18.36 3.01
C SER A 125 -8.13 18.81 1.81
N CYS A 126 -8.82 17.90 1.12
CA CYS A 126 -9.70 18.26 0.01
C CYS A 126 -10.97 18.97 0.50
N LEU A 127 -11.55 18.51 1.61
CA LEU A 127 -12.72 19.16 2.22
C LEU A 127 -12.39 20.58 2.69
N ALA A 128 -11.22 20.78 3.31
CA ALA A 128 -10.76 22.10 3.74
C ALA A 128 -10.53 23.07 2.56
N LEU A 129 -10.25 22.55 1.37
CA LEU A 129 -10.14 23.33 0.13
C LEU A 129 -11.50 23.61 -0.54
N GLY A 130 -12.62 23.20 0.08
CA GLY A 130 -13.95 23.38 -0.49
C GLY A 130 -14.21 22.51 -1.72
N LEU A 131 -13.46 21.41 -1.88
CA LEU A 131 -13.69 20.48 -2.98
C LEU A 131 -14.83 19.52 -2.61
N ASP A 132 -15.82 19.44 -3.49
CA ASP A 132 -16.93 18.52 -3.34
C ASP A 132 -16.54 17.09 -3.75
N PRO A 133 -17.17 16.06 -3.16
CA PRO A 133 -16.98 14.69 -3.61
C PRO A 133 -17.36 14.59 -5.10
N PRO A 134 -16.52 13.98 -5.97
CA PRO A 134 -16.88 13.80 -7.36
C PRO A 134 -18.17 12.98 -7.43
N LEU A 135 -19.13 13.46 -8.24
CA LEU A 135 -20.39 12.78 -8.48
C LEU A 135 -20.08 11.34 -8.90
N SER A 136 -20.66 10.37 -8.19
CA SER A 136 -20.45 8.95 -8.43
C SER A 136 -20.84 8.58 -9.86
N GLY A 137 -19.85 8.35 -10.74
CA GLY A 137 -20.13 7.87 -12.10
C GLY A 137 -19.05 8.11 -13.16
N GLU A 138 -18.22 9.14 -13.03
CA GLU A 138 -17.18 9.40 -14.04
C GLU A 138 -15.89 8.68 -13.68
N GLY A 139 -15.81 7.42 -14.12
CA GLY A 139 -14.56 6.67 -14.14
C GLY A 139 -13.49 7.46 -14.87
N ARG A 140 -12.45 7.87 -14.16
CA ARG A 140 -11.15 8.15 -14.78
C ARG A 140 -10.56 6.81 -15.23
N ALA A 141 -11.05 6.31 -16.35
CA ALA A 141 -10.26 5.47 -17.22
C ALA A 141 -9.05 6.32 -17.67
N ARG A 142 -7.85 5.84 -17.37
CA ARG A 142 -6.63 6.32 -18.02
C ARG A 142 -6.51 5.66 -19.38
#